data_AF-A0A975TVX6-F1
#
_entry.id   AF-A0A975TVX6-F1
#
_cell.length_a   1.000
_cell.length_b   1.000
_cell.length_c   1.000
_cell.angle_alpha   90.00
_cell.angle_beta   90.00
_cell.angle_gamma   90.00
#
_symmetry.space_group_name_H-M   'P 1'
#
loop_
_entity.id
_entity.type
_entity.pdbx_description
1 polymer ?
#
loop_
_entity_poly.entity_id
_entity_poly.type
_entity_poly.pdbx_seq_one_letter_code
_entity_poly.pdbx_strand_id
1 'polypeptide(L)'
;MTNSTPRPTARAGAKTDACEAGLAPGTTVLTMDGAIPVEFLNPGDRIITRRGVRKLIAVMRHTLPEGTPRVVVSADALGGKPSTDITLMPGQRVLVRDWRAQAMWGKDIAAPQAARLVDGQFIRTVTTGSQIMLSLYLGAPEIIYADGLELASADKPKVAAKA
;
A
#
# COMPACT_ATOMS: atom_id res chain seq x y z
N MET A 1 31.36 -26.43 -26.00
CA MET A 1 31.24 -25.91 -24.62
C MET A 1 31.85 -24.51 -24.67
N THR A 2 31.15 -23.39 -24.54
CA THR A 2 30.01 -23.02 -23.70
C THR A 2 29.17 -21.96 -24.41
N ASN A 3 27.86 -22.17 -24.56
CA ASN A 3 26.95 -21.18 -25.13
C ASN A 3 26.60 -20.17 -24.02
N SER A 4 26.98 -18.90 -24.20
CA SER A 4 26.66 -17.82 -23.25
C SER A 4 25.25 -17.29 -23.53
N THR A 5 24.30 -17.64 -22.67
CA THR A 5 22.94 -17.10 -22.68
C THR A 5 22.95 -15.65 -22.17
N PRO A 6 22.46 -14.65 -22.92
CA PRO A 6 22.29 -13.32 -22.38
C PRO A 6 21.10 -13.28 -21.41
N ARG A 7 21.36 -12.75 -20.21
CA ARG A 7 20.36 -12.42 -19.18
C ARG A 7 19.32 -11.45 -19.78
N PRO A 8 18.01 -11.62 -19.57
CA PRO A 8 17.04 -10.63 -19.98
C PRO A 8 17.23 -9.37 -19.11
N THR A 9 17.80 -8.33 -19.70
CA THR A 9 17.76 -6.98 -19.14
C THR A 9 16.32 -6.49 -19.27
N ALA A 10 15.58 -6.53 -18.16
CA ALA A 10 14.28 -5.89 -18.07
C ALA A 10 14.44 -4.42 -18.46
N ARG A 11 13.87 -4.08 -19.61
CA ARG A 11 13.80 -2.73 -20.13
C ARG A 11 13.00 -1.92 -19.11
N ALA A 12 13.63 -0.92 -18.50
CA ALA A 12 12.97 0.03 -17.61
C ALA A 12 11.94 0.82 -18.45
N GLY A 13 10.70 0.30 -18.48
CA GLY A 13 9.56 0.96 -19.09
C GLY A 13 9.16 2.18 -18.27
N ALA A 14 8.82 3.25 -19.01
CA ALA A 14 8.19 4.51 -18.61
C ALA A 14 7.86 4.67 -17.11
N LYS A 15 8.43 5.72 -16.50
CA LYS A 15 7.99 6.23 -15.20
C LYS A 15 6.58 6.81 -15.34
N THR A 16 5.57 5.95 -15.35
CA THR A 16 4.22 6.31 -14.90
C THR A 16 4.37 6.75 -13.45
N ASP A 17 3.69 7.80 -13.02
CA ASP A 17 3.57 8.14 -11.60
C ASP A 17 2.96 6.94 -10.86
N ALA A 18 3.84 6.02 -10.45
CA ALA A 18 3.46 4.70 -10.01
C ALA A 18 2.79 4.85 -8.65
N CYS A 19 1.55 4.36 -8.54
CA CYS A 19 0.85 4.22 -7.28
C CYS A 19 1.68 3.27 -6.40
N GLU A 20 2.58 3.83 -5.57
CA GLU A 20 3.41 3.03 -4.67
C GLU A 20 2.62 2.67 -3.41
N ALA A 21 1.80 3.61 -2.91
CA ALA A 21 0.91 3.42 -1.77
C ALA A 21 -0.51 3.79 -2.17
N GLY A 22 -1.42 2.81 -2.13
CA GLY A 22 -2.82 2.98 -2.51
C GLY A 22 -3.67 1.88 -1.90
N LEU A 23 -4.93 2.21 -1.65
CA LEU A 23 -5.93 1.32 -1.05
C LEU A 23 -7.00 0.99 -2.08
N ALA A 24 -7.46 -0.26 -2.10
CA ALA A 24 -8.58 -0.65 -2.93
C ALA A 24 -9.89 -0.05 -2.38
N PRO A 25 -10.89 0.25 -3.24
CA PRO A 25 -12.24 0.56 -2.78
C PRO A 25 -12.78 -0.51 -1.82
N GLY A 26 -13.56 -0.09 -0.84
CA GLY A 26 -14.04 -0.92 0.26
C GLY A 26 -13.11 -0.97 1.46
N THR A 27 -11.82 -0.64 1.30
CA THR A 27 -10.90 -0.53 2.44
C THR A 27 -11.31 0.62 3.35
N THR A 28 -11.59 0.31 4.61
CA THR A 28 -11.98 1.30 5.61
C THR A 28 -10.76 1.95 6.23
N VAL A 29 -10.78 3.27 6.37
CA VAL A 29 -9.73 4.07 6.99
C VAL A 29 -10.27 4.70 8.26
N LEU A 30 -9.48 4.67 9.32
CA LEU A 30 -9.89 5.25 10.60
C LEU A 30 -9.82 6.78 10.54
N THR A 31 -10.97 7.41 10.76
CA THR A 31 -11.14 8.87 10.80
C THR A 31 -11.72 9.31 12.15
N MET A 32 -11.79 10.61 12.37
CA MET A 32 -12.47 11.17 13.56
C MET A 32 -13.97 10.85 13.61
N ASP A 33 -14.58 10.57 12.45
CA ASP A 33 -16.01 10.26 12.33
C ASP A 33 -16.27 8.74 12.28
N GLY A 34 -15.23 7.93 12.53
CA GLY A 34 -15.29 6.46 12.51
C GLY A 34 -14.48 5.85 11.36
N ALA A 35 -14.67 4.55 11.14
CA ALA A 35 -14.06 3.84 10.02
C ALA A 35 -14.86 4.11 8.73
N ILE A 36 -14.27 4.82 7.78
CA ILE A 36 -14.93 5.24 6.54
C ILE A 36 -14.25 4.57 5.34
N PRO A 37 -14.99 3.99 4.37
CA PRO A 37 -14.39 3.45 3.16
C PRO A 37 -13.63 4.52 2.38
N VAL A 38 -12.46 4.15 1.86
CA VAL A 38 -11.51 5.07 1.24
C VAL A 38 -12.09 5.86 0.07
N GLU A 39 -13.05 5.30 -0.67
CA GLU A 39 -13.75 5.94 -1.78
C GLU A 39 -14.69 7.08 -1.37
N PHE A 40 -15.07 7.17 -0.09
CA PHE A 40 -15.89 8.24 0.45
C PHE A 40 -15.08 9.35 1.11
N LEU A 41 -13.76 9.19 1.23
CA LEU A 41 -12.90 10.21 1.82
C LEU A 41 -12.69 11.38 0.86
N ASN A 42 -12.74 12.59 1.42
CA ASN A 42 -12.58 13.84 0.71
C ASN A 42 -11.44 14.70 1.30
N PRO A 43 -10.81 15.56 0.49
CA PRO A 43 -9.93 16.59 1.01
C PRO A 43 -10.58 17.40 2.13
N GLY A 44 -9.90 17.52 3.26
CA GLY A 44 -10.39 18.15 4.48
C GLY A 44 -10.71 17.17 5.61
N ASP A 45 -10.96 15.90 5.30
CA ASP A 45 -11.30 14.88 6.28
C ASP A 45 -10.17 14.66 7.29
N ARG A 46 -10.55 14.29 8.52
CA ARG A 46 -9.63 14.13 9.64
C ARG A 46 -9.27 12.66 9.82
N ILE A 47 -8.13 12.26 9.29
CA ILE A 47 -7.61 10.91 9.36
C ILE A 47 -6.88 10.71 10.69
N ILE A 48 -7.18 9.61 11.38
CA ILE A 48 -6.44 9.19 12.57
C ILE A 48 -5.16 8.51 12.10
N THR A 49 -4.02 9.10 12.49
CA THR A 49 -2.69 8.55 12.20
C THR A 49 -1.99 8.16 13.50
N ARG A 50 -0.91 7.41 13.39
CA ARG A 50 -0.04 7.05 14.53
C ARG A 50 0.49 8.28 15.28
N ARG A 51 0.70 9.42 14.61
CA ARG A 51 1.23 10.66 15.20
C ARG A 51 0.14 11.69 15.52
N GLY A 52 -1.09 11.22 15.67
CA GLY A 52 -2.28 12.05 15.94
C GLY A 52 -3.10 12.33 14.68
N VAL A 53 -4.08 13.22 14.80
CA VAL A 53 -5.01 13.52 13.71
C VAL A 53 -4.32 14.37 12.64
N ARG A 54 -4.60 14.06 11.37
CA ARG A 54 -4.10 14.78 10.20
C ARG A 54 -5.22 15.04 9.21
N LYS A 55 -5.16 16.19 8.54
CA LYS A 55 -6.12 16.52 7.48
C LYS A 55 -5.69 15.83 6.20
N LEU A 56 -6.64 15.20 5.52
CA LEU A 56 -6.48 14.69 4.17
C LEU A 56 -6.37 15.88 3.21
N ILE A 57 -5.29 15.95 2.44
CA ILE A 57 -5.03 17.04 1.49
C ILE A 57 -5.56 16.68 0.12
N ALA A 58 -5.37 15.43 -0.30
CA ALA A 58 -5.81 14.95 -1.59
C ALA A 58 -6.04 13.44 -1.57
N VAL A 59 -6.90 12.99 -2.47
CA VAL A 59 -7.09 11.60 -2.83
C VAL A 59 -6.79 11.47 -4.32
N MET A 60 -5.84 10.62 -4.70
CA MET A 60 -5.55 10.35 -6.11
C MET A 60 -6.10 8.98 -6.48
N ARG A 61 -6.92 8.94 -7.53
CA ARG A 61 -7.46 7.72 -8.09
C ARG A 61 -6.54 7.19 -9.19
N HIS A 62 -6.14 5.94 -9.09
CA HIS A 62 -5.33 5.24 -10.06
C HIS A 62 -6.14 4.07 -10.64
N THR A 63 -6.32 4.05 -11.95
CA THR A 63 -6.88 2.88 -12.65
C THR A 63 -5.72 2.03 -13.12
N LEU A 64 -5.55 0.85 -12.51
CA LEU A 64 -4.48 -0.07 -12.86
C LEU A 64 -4.94 -0.99 -13.99
N PRO A 65 -4.16 -1.09 -15.08
CA PRO A 65 -4.46 -2.02 -16.16
C PRO A 65 -4.33 -3.47 -15.68
N GLU A 66 -4.96 -4.37 -16.43
CA GLU A 66 -4.77 -5.81 -16.25
C GLU A 66 -3.29 -6.19 -16.35
N GLY A 67 -2.87 -7.20 -15.58
CA GLY A 67 -1.48 -7.63 -15.49
C GLY A 67 -0.65 -6.86 -14.46
N THR A 68 -1.16 -5.74 -13.92
CA THR A 68 -0.44 -4.96 -12.89
C THR A 68 -0.33 -5.77 -11.59
N PRO A 69 0.89 -6.05 -11.08
CA PRO A 69 1.07 -6.80 -9.84
C PRO A 69 0.47 -6.06 -8.63
N ARG A 70 -0.23 -6.81 -7.79
CA ARG A 70 -0.80 -6.39 -6.51
C ARG A 70 -0.55 -7.46 -5.47
N VAL A 71 -0.59 -7.09 -4.19
CA VAL A 71 -0.43 -8.02 -3.07
C VAL A 71 -1.77 -8.12 -2.37
N VAL A 72 -2.33 -9.32 -2.30
CA VAL A 72 -3.50 -9.61 -1.47
C VAL A 72 -3.01 -10.17 -0.15
N VAL A 73 -3.36 -9.50 0.93
CA VAL A 73 -3.14 -9.95 2.30
C VAL A 73 -4.48 -10.51 2.78
N SER A 74 -4.54 -11.82 3.00
CA SER A 74 -5.76 -12.45 3.49
C SER A 74 -6.09 -12.05 4.92
N ALA A 75 -7.36 -12.19 5.28
CA ALA A 75 -7.79 -12.01 6.66
C ALA A 75 -6.90 -12.80 7.64
N ASP A 76 -6.63 -12.22 8.80
CA ASP A 76 -5.80 -12.79 9.87
C ASP A 76 -4.32 -13.06 9.58
N ALA A 77 -3.83 -12.82 8.35
CA ALA A 77 -2.47 -13.15 7.91
C ALA A 77 -1.35 -12.46 8.73
N LEU A 78 -1.62 -11.28 9.28
CA LEU A 78 -0.68 -10.45 10.03
C LEU A 78 -1.03 -10.39 11.52
N GLY A 79 -1.27 -11.56 12.12
CA GLY A 79 -1.49 -11.69 13.56
C GLY A 79 -2.91 -11.32 14.00
N GLY A 80 -3.92 -11.86 13.31
CA GLY A 80 -5.34 -11.57 13.58
C GLY A 80 -5.85 -10.32 12.86
N LYS A 81 -5.13 -9.88 11.83
CA LYS A 81 -5.45 -8.75 10.96
C LYS A 81 -4.98 -9.03 9.53
N PRO A 82 -5.55 -8.39 8.50
CA PRO A 82 -6.76 -7.56 8.52
C PRO A 82 -8.03 -8.36 8.85
N SER A 83 -9.15 -7.69 9.15
CA SER A 83 -10.44 -8.36 9.40
C SER A 83 -11.04 -9.02 8.17
N THR A 84 -10.68 -8.52 6.98
CA THR A 84 -11.07 -9.04 5.67
C THR A 84 -9.88 -8.95 4.73
N ASP A 85 -9.89 -9.73 3.65
CA ASP A 85 -8.86 -9.64 2.61
C ASP A 85 -8.69 -8.19 2.13
N ILE A 86 -7.45 -7.71 2.10
CA ILE A 86 -7.09 -6.38 1.60
C ILE A 86 -6.13 -6.49 0.42
N THR A 87 -6.36 -5.68 -0.61
CA THR A 87 -5.47 -5.59 -1.77
C THR A 87 -4.62 -4.34 -1.66
N LEU A 88 -3.30 -4.53 -1.72
CA LEU A 88 -2.29 -3.48 -1.59
C LEU A 88 -1.41 -3.42 -2.84
N MET A 89 -0.79 -2.27 -3.05
CA MET A 89 0.29 -2.15 -4.03
C MET A 89 1.55 -2.88 -3.54
N PRO A 90 2.38 -3.45 -4.44
CA PRO A 90 3.62 -4.13 -4.03
C PRO A 90 4.57 -3.24 -3.23
N GLY A 91 4.59 -1.93 -3.53
CA GLY A 91 5.39 -0.92 -2.82
C GLY A 91 4.75 -0.39 -1.53
N GLN A 92 3.48 -0.74 -1.24
CA GLN A 92 2.77 -0.25 -0.07
C GLN A 92 3.53 -0.68 1.19
N ARG A 93 3.91 0.30 2.02
CA ARG A 93 4.57 -0.03 3.29
C ARG A 93 3.53 -0.39 4.35
N VAL A 94 3.74 -1.53 4.97
CA VAL A 94 2.92 -2.09 6.05
C VAL A 94 3.77 -2.09 7.32
N LEU A 95 3.30 -1.46 8.38
CA LEU A 95 4.02 -1.46 9.65
C LEU A 95 3.78 -2.80 10.37
N VAL A 96 4.87 -3.49 10.66
CA VAL A 96 4.92 -4.77 11.40
C VAL A 96 5.64 -4.51 12.71
N ARG A 97 5.05 -4.96 13.83
CA ARG A 97 5.52 -4.69 15.20
C ARG A 97 5.49 -5.94 16.09
N ASP A 98 5.30 -7.11 15.51
CA ASP A 98 5.26 -8.39 16.22
C ASP A 98 6.61 -9.12 16.10
N TRP A 99 6.65 -10.36 16.56
CA TRP A 99 7.85 -11.22 16.49
C TRP A 99 8.42 -11.33 15.06
N ARG A 100 7.61 -11.15 14.00
CA ARG A 100 8.08 -11.20 12.62
C ARG A 100 8.99 -10.02 12.31
N ALA A 101 8.76 -8.84 12.91
CA ALA A 101 9.63 -7.69 12.73
C ALA A 101 11.07 -8.01 13.14
N GLN A 102 11.22 -8.67 14.29
CA GLN A 102 12.50 -9.11 14.81
C GLN A 102 13.08 -10.28 14.00
N ALA A 103 12.26 -11.28 13.68
CA ALA A 103 12.72 -12.47 12.96
C ALA A 103 13.16 -12.16 11.51
N MET A 104 12.49 -11.24 10.82
CA MET A 104 12.75 -10.93 9.41
C MET A 104 13.71 -9.75 9.20
N TRP A 105 13.71 -8.75 10.10
CA TRP A 105 14.54 -7.55 9.95
C TRP A 105 15.42 -7.21 11.15
N GLY A 106 15.39 -8.01 12.23
CA GLY A 106 16.18 -7.74 13.45
C GLY A 106 15.79 -6.43 14.14
N LYS A 107 14.54 -5.99 13.97
CA LYS A 107 14.02 -4.74 14.54
C LYS A 107 12.71 -4.99 15.27
N ASP A 108 12.48 -4.26 16.36
CA ASP A 108 11.19 -4.29 17.08
C ASP A 108 10.02 -3.80 16.24
N ILE A 109 10.29 -2.88 15.30
CA ILE A 109 9.32 -2.29 14.39
C ILE A 109 9.94 -2.17 13.01
N ALA A 110 9.23 -2.64 11.98
CA ALA A 110 9.62 -2.53 10.59
C ALA A 110 8.45 -2.03 9.74
N ALA A 111 8.75 -1.31 8.65
CA ALA A 111 7.76 -0.90 7.65
C ALA A 111 8.14 -1.46 6.26
N PRO A 112 8.19 -2.79 6.09
CA PRO A 112 8.50 -3.41 4.80
C PRO A 112 7.46 -3.05 3.74
N GLN A 113 7.87 -3.13 2.48
CA GLN A 113 6.95 -3.14 1.34
C GLN A 113 6.12 -4.44 1.36
N ALA A 114 4.85 -4.37 0.96
CA ALA A 114 3.94 -5.51 0.93
C ALA A 114 4.50 -6.69 0.12
N ALA A 115 5.23 -6.42 -0.96
CA ALA A 115 5.90 -7.46 -1.76
C ALA A 115 6.91 -8.31 -0.96
N ARG A 116 7.48 -7.76 0.11
CA ARG A 116 8.43 -8.47 0.99
C ARG A 116 7.74 -9.35 2.03
N LEU A 117 6.42 -9.21 2.18
CA LEU A 117 5.60 -10.01 3.09
C LEU A 117 5.00 -11.25 2.40
N VAL A 118 5.13 -11.36 1.08
CA VAL A 118 4.56 -12.46 0.29
C VAL A 118 5.16 -13.80 0.73
N ASP A 119 4.30 -14.68 1.22
CA ASP A 119 4.62 -16.05 1.63
C ASP A 119 4.05 -17.11 0.67
N GLY A 120 3.18 -16.69 -0.26
CA GLY A 120 2.53 -17.56 -1.24
C GLY A 120 1.30 -18.31 -0.73
N GLN A 121 0.95 -18.17 0.56
CA GLN A 121 -0.18 -18.84 1.19
C GLN A 121 -1.24 -17.84 1.66
N PHE A 122 -0.87 -16.96 2.60
CA PHE A 122 -1.78 -15.96 3.18
C PHE A 122 -1.54 -14.56 2.58
N ILE A 123 -0.33 -14.31 2.09
CA ILE A 123 0.03 -13.08 1.41
C ILE A 123 0.52 -13.46 0.02
N ARG A 124 -0.24 -13.08 -1.00
CA ARG A 124 -0.04 -13.55 -2.38
C ARG A 124 0.05 -12.39 -3.36
N THR A 125 0.87 -12.58 -4.39
CA THR A 125 0.88 -11.67 -5.55
C THR A 125 -0.21 -12.07 -6.53
N VAL A 126 -0.99 -11.10 -6.99
CA VAL A 126 -2.00 -11.27 -8.06
C VAL A 126 -1.73 -10.29 -9.18
N THR A 127 -1.96 -10.71 -10.42
CA THR A 127 -1.80 -9.86 -11.62
C THR A 127 -3.07 -9.80 -12.47
N THR A 128 -4.04 -10.68 -12.21
CA THR A 128 -5.27 -10.79 -13.02
C THR A 128 -6.26 -9.68 -12.69
N GLY A 129 -6.92 -9.15 -13.72
CA GLY A 129 -7.95 -8.12 -13.58
C GLY A 129 -7.41 -6.70 -13.44
N SER A 130 -8.21 -5.74 -13.89
CA SER A 130 -8.02 -4.32 -13.63
C SER A 130 -8.50 -3.97 -12.23
N GLN A 131 -7.91 -2.93 -11.63
CA GLN A 131 -8.21 -2.54 -10.25
C GLN A 131 -8.09 -1.03 -10.09
N ILE A 132 -8.99 -0.42 -9.33
CA ILE A 132 -8.85 0.96 -8.89
C ILE A 132 -8.11 0.97 -7.57
N MET A 133 -7.14 1.88 -7.41
CA MET A 133 -6.44 2.15 -6.16
C MET A 133 -6.52 3.64 -5.83
N LEU A 134 -6.67 3.96 -4.55
CA LEU A 134 -6.84 5.31 -4.02
C LEU A 134 -5.66 5.64 -3.10
N SER A 135 -4.85 6.61 -3.51
CA SER A 135 -3.70 7.09 -2.76
C SER A 135 -4.11 8.29 -1.89
N LEU A 136 -3.83 8.24 -0.60
CA LEU A 136 -4.17 9.28 0.36
C LEU A 136 -2.95 10.14 0.69
N TYR A 137 -3.08 11.46 0.54
CA TYR A 137 -1.99 12.42 0.79
C TYR A 137 -2.34 13.32 1.96
N LEU A 138 -1.52 13.28 3.02
CA LEU A 138 -1.76 14.03 4.27
C LEU A 138 -0.77 15.20 4.44
N GLY A 139 0.00 15.52 3.38
CA GLY A 139 1.00 16.60 3.36
C GLY A 139 2.42 16.14 3.69
N ALA A 140 2.54 15.12 4.52
CA ALA A 140 3.74 14.34 4.74
C ALA A 140 3.35 12.85 4.85
N PRO A 141 4.26 11.90 4.57
CA PRO A 141 4.02 10.50 4.85
C PRO A 141 3.72 10.28 6.34
N GLU A 142 2.58 9.65 6.60
CA GLU A 142 2.09 9.31 7.95
C GLU A 142 1.66 7.84 7.97
N ILE A 143 1.58 7.24 9.15
CA ILE A 143 1.02 5.88 9.30
C ILE A 143 -0.46 6.00 9.61
N ILE A 144 -1.31 5.52 8.71
CA ILE A 144 -2.77 5.48 8.84
C ILE A 144 -3.23 4.08 9.28
N TYR A 145 -4.43 4.01 9.85
CA TYR A 145 -5.07 2.73 10.15
C TYR A 145 -6.09 2.39 9.07
N ALA A 146 -5.91 1.26 8.39
CA ALA A 146 -6.77 0.81 7.30
C ALA A 146 -7.06 -0.69 7.40
N ASP A 147 -8.34 -1.08 7.45
CA ASP A 147 -8.82 -2.45 7.73
C ASP A 147 -8.07 -3.14 8.89
N GLY A 148 -7.76 -2.36 9.94
CA GLY A 148 -7.02 -2.79 11.13
C GLY A 148 -5.49 -2.78 10.99
N LEU A 149 -4.94 -2.69 9.78
CA LEU A 149 -3.51 -2.60 9.51
C LEU A 149 -2.98 -1.17 9.71
N GLU A 150 -1.69 -1.07 10.06
CA GLU A 150 -0.96 0.19 10.08
C GLU A 150 -0.22 0.35 8.73
N LEU A 151 -0.68 1.27 7.87
CA LEU A 151 -0.16 1.45 6.51
C LEU A 151 0.46 2.83 6.34
N ALA A 152 1.53 2.96 5.56
CA ALA A 152 2.04 4.27 5.18
C ALA A 152 1.11 4.95 4.17
N SER A 153 0.80 6.23 4.39
CA SER A 153 0.12 7.06 3.39
C SER A 153 1.01 7.33 2.19
N ALA A 154 0.42 7.82 1.10
CA ALA A 154 1.20 8.21 -0.08
C ALA A 154 2.07 9.44 0.23
N ASP A 155 3.29 9.42 -0.31
CA ASP A 155 4.15 10.60 -0.39
C ASP A 155 3.56 11.61 -1.36
N LYS A 156 3.80 12.92 -1.15
CA LYS A 156 3.29 13.99 -2.03
C LYS A 156 3.42 13.59 -3.51
N PRO A 157 2.36 13.77 -4.33
CA PRO A 157 2.48 13.43 -5.74
C PRO A 157 3.55 14.36 -6.30
N LYS A 158 4.51 13.81 -7.05
CA LYS A 158 5.40 14.61 -7.88
C LYS A 158 4.56 15.16 -9.03
N VAL A 159 3.72 16.14 -8.74
CA VAL A 159 3.05 16.90 -9.79
C VAL A 159 4.18 17.58 -10.56
N ALA A 160 4.42 17.14 -11.80
CA ALA A 160 5.24 17.89 -12.71
C ALA A 160 4.60 19.29 -12.79
N ALA A 161 5.25 20.28 -12.20
CA ALA A 161 4.83 21.66 -12.30
C ALA A 161 4.75 21.97 -13.80
N LYS A 162 3.54 22.15 -14.31
CA LYS A 162 3.35 22.66 -15.66
C LYS A 162 3.77 24.13 -15.58
N ALA A 163 4.92 24.45 -16.17
CA ALA A 163 5.36 25.82 -16.44
C ALA A 163 4.41 26.49 -17.45
#